data_AF-A0A817B1X8-F1
#
_entry.id   AF-A0A817B1X8-F1
#
_cell.length_a   1.000
_cell.length_b   1.000
_cell.length_c   1.000
_cell.angle_alpha   90.00
_cell.angle_beta   90.00
_cell.angle_gamma   90.00
#
_symmetry.space_group_name_H-M   'P 1'
#
loop_
_entity.id
_entity.type
_entity.pdbx_description
1 polymer ?
#
loop_
_entity_poly.entity_id
_entity_poly.type
_entity_poly.pdbx_seq_one_letter_code
_entity_poly.pdbx_strand_id
1 'polypeptide(L)'
;MFKVPFFLVSATIALAFVTIHTFSMVIAFEGYAKGNKVDQVIVPVIHLSAGMLTLVNFASEGCVIGVPLLYLVASLTLLHCGKMVWKRLIESRNQSGPTLR
;
A
#
# COMPACT_ATOMS: atom_id res chain seq x y z
N MET A 1 27.03 -5.76 -16.22
CA MET A 1 25.98 -6.78 -16.41
C MET A 1 25.39 -7.13 -15.05
N PHE A 2 24.50 -6.30 -14.51
CA PHE A 2 23.77 -6.60 -13.27
C PHE A 2 22.70 -7.66 -13.58
N LYS A 3 23.09 -8.94 -13.54
CA LYS A 3 22.16 -10.06 -13.68
C LYS A 3 21.55 -10.31 -12.31
N VAL A 4 20.60 -9.45 -11.91
CA VAL A 4 19.82 -9.67 -10.69
C VAL A 4 19.22 -11.08 -10.77
N PRO A 5 19.48 -11.94 -9.77
CA PRO A 5 19.00 -13.31 -9.82
C PRO A 5 17.48 -13.30 -9.80
N PHE A 6 16.87 -14.11 -10.66
CA PHE A 6 15.41 -14.24 -10.79
C PHE A 6 14.73 -14.46 -9.42
N PHE A 7 15.39 -15.21 -8.53
CA PHE A 7 14.94 -15.47 -7.17
C PHE A 7 14.85 -14.21 -6.29
N LEU A 8 15.81 -13.28 -6.40
CA LEU A 8 15.79 -12.03 -5.64
C LEU A 8 14.70 -11.09 -6.16
N VAL A 9 14.50 -11.06 -7.48
CA VAL A 9 13.43 -10.28 -8.11
C VAL A 9 12.05 -10.82 -7.71
N SER A 10 11.84 -12.13 -7.75
CA SER A 10 10.57 -12.72 -7.32
C SER A 10 10.32 -12.52 -5.82
N ALA A 11 11.34 -12.65 -4.97
CA ALA A 11 11.22 -12.42 -3.53
C ALA A 11 10.87 -10.95 -3.21
N THR A 12 11.47 -9.99 -3.90
CA THR A 12 11.17 -8.56 -3.68
C THR A 12 9.78 -8.16 -4.17
N ILE A 13 9.33 -8.72 -5.30
CA ILE A 13 7.96 -8.54 -5.79
C ILE A 13 6.96 -9.15 -4.79
N ALA A 14 7.20 -10.38 -4.32
CA ALA A 14 6.33 -11.03 -3.34
C ALA A 14 6.24 -10.23 -2.03
N LEU A 15 7.37 -9.69 -1.56
CA LEU A 15 7.43 -8.82 -0.39
C LEU A 15 6.63 -7.52 -0.60
N ALA A 16 6.73 -6.89 -1.77
CA ALA A 16 5.93 -5.71 -2.09
C ALA A 16 4.42 -6.02 -2.10
N PHE A 17 4.03 -7.16 -2.66
CA PHE A 17 2.64 -7.60 -2.70
C PHE A 17 2.06 -7.86 -1.32
N VAL A 18 2.76 -8.63 -0.48
CA VAL A 18 2.27 -8.92 0.87
C VAL A 18 2.13 -7.64 1.70
N THR A 19 3.05 -6.68 1.49
CA THR A 19 3.00 -5.36 2.12
C THR A 19 1.77 -4.58 1.67
N ILE A 20 1.55 -4.45 0.36
CA ILE A 20 0.37 -3.76 -0.21
C ILE A 20 -0.91 -4.42 0.31
N HIS A 21 -0.98 -5.75 0.32
CA HIS A 21 -2.18 -6.47 0.74
C HIS A 21 -2.50 -6.23 2.21
N THR A 22 -1.49 -6.33 3.07
CA THR A 22 -1.64 -6.15 4.52
C THR A 22 -2.13 -4.74 4.84
N PHE A 23 -1.47 -3.71 4.31
CA PHE A 23 -1.84 -2.32 4.56
C PHE A 23 -3.16 -1.94 3.90
N SER A 24 -3.45 -2.45 2.70
CA SER A 24 -4.74 -2.21 2.03
C SER A 24 -5.91 -2.79 2.80
N MET A 25 -5.75 -3.96 3.45
CA MET A 25 -6.80 -4.54 4.29
C MET A 25 -7.10 -3.66 5.51
N VAL A 26 -6.07 -3.08 6.15
CA VAL A 26 -6.23 -2.13 7.26
C VAL A 26 -6.96 -0.86 6.80
N ILE A 27 -6.55 -0.28 5.67
CA ILE A 27 -7.21 0.89 5.06
C ILE A 27 -8.68 0.59 4.74
N ALA A 28 -8.95 -0.58 4.18
CA ALA A 28 -10.32 -1.00 3.85
C ALA A 28 -11.17 -1.07 5.12
N PHE A 29 -10.73 -1.78 6.15
CA PHE A 29 -11.49 -1.89 7.41
C PHE A 29 -11.73 -0.54 8.07
N GLU A 30 -10.73 0.34 8.07
CA GLU A 30 -10.88 1.71 8.56
C GLU A 30 -11.88 2.52 7.73
N GLY A 31 -11.87 2.39 6.41
CA GLY A 31 -12.85 2.99 5.50
C GLY A 31 -14.27 2.47 5.74
N TYR A 32 -14.42 1.16 5.94
CA TYR A 32 -15.68 0.53 6.36
C TYR A 32 -16.18 1.08 7.69
N ALA A 33 -15.29 1.22 8.69
CA ALA A 33 -15.65 1.72 10.01
C ALA A 33 -16.05 3.22 10.00
N LYS A 34 -15.43 4.03 9.14
CA LYS A 34 -15.77 5.47 8.99
C LYS A 34 -16.91 5.75 8.01
N GLY A 35 -17.43 4.72 7.32
CA GLY A 35 -18.46 4.86 6.29
C GLY A 35 -17.97 5.55 5.00
N ASN A 36 -16.66 5.68 4.81
CA ASN A 36 -16.09 6.44 3.70
C ASN A 36 -15.95 5.56 2.46
N LYS A 37 -16.91 5.70 1.52
CA LYS A 37 -17.01 4.92 0.27
C LYS A 37 -15.75 5.06 -0.62
N VAL A 38 -15.03 6.17 -0.49
CA VAL A 38 -13.83 6.47 -1.29
C VAL A 38 -12.67 5.54 -0.91
N ASP A 39 -12.42 5.34 0.40
CA ASP A 39 -11.35 4.45 0.87
C ASP A 39 -11.65 2.98 0.57
N GLN A 40 -12.94 2.62 0.55
CA GLN A 40 -13.43 1.29 0.14
C GLN A 40 -13.13 0.95 -1.33
N VAL A 41 -13.21 1.94 -2.23
CA VAL A 41 -13.03 1.77 -3.68
C VAL A 41 -11.56 1.95 -4.08
N ILE A 42 -10.80 2.78 -3.37
CA ILE A 42 -9.37 2.97 -3.61
C ILE A 42 -8.59 1.67 -3.43
N VAL A 43 -8.92 0.86 -2.42
CA VAL A 43 -8.23 -0.41 -2.13
C VAL A 43 -8.26 -1.41 -3.29
N PRO A 44 -9.42 -1.79 -3.86
CA PRO A 44 -9.47 -2.70 -5.00
C PRO A 44 -8.79 -2.11 -6.24
N VAL A 45 -8.82 -0.79 -6.45
CA VAL A 45 -8.11 -0.13 -7.56
C VAL A 45 -6.59 -0.25 -7.41
N ILE A 46 -6.05 -0.03 -6.20
CA ILE A 46 -4.63 -0.22 -5.90
C ILE A 46 -4.25 -1.70 -6.10
N HIS A 47 -5.12 -2.61 -5.70
CA HIS A 47 -4.87 -4.05 -5.86
C HIS A 47 -4.86 -4.48 -7.34
N LEU A 48 -5.82 -3.99 -8.14
CA LEU A 48 -5.90 -4.25 -9.58
C LEU A 48 -4.70 -3.69 -10.34
N SER A 49 -4.30 -2.46 -10.00
CA SER A 49 -3.13 -1.81 -10.60
C SER A 49 -1.82 -2.52 -10.22
N ALA A 50 -1.65 -2.92 -8.96
CA ALA A 50 -0.52 -3.76 -8.56
C ALA A 50 -0.50 -5.09 -9.33
N GLY A 51 -1.64 -5.79 -9.43
CA GLY A 51 -1.76 -7.04 -10.18
C GLY A 51 -1.41 -6.90 -11.66
N MET A 52 -1.88 -5.83 -12.31
CA MET A 52 -1.52 -5.51 -13.69
C MET A 52 -0.03 -5.22 -13.85
N LEU A 53 0.58 -4.49 -12.90
CA LEU A 53 2.02 -4.22 -12.88
C LEU A 53 2.86 -5.51 -12.82
N THR A 54 2.39 -6.52 -12.11
CA THR A 54 3.07 -7.82 -12.05
C THR A 54 3.00 -8.58 -13.35
N LEU A 55 1.92 -8.43 -14.12
CA LEU A 55 1.84 -9.01 -15.46
C LEU A 55 2.91 -8.43 -16.39
N VAL A 56 3.32 -7.17 -16.19
CA VAL A 56 4.41 -6.54 -16.96
C VAL A 56 5.77 -7.22 -16.71
N ASN A 57 5.97 -7.89 -15.56
CA ASN A 57 7.20 -8.66 -15.30
C ASN A 57 7.37 -9.87 -16.24
N PHE A 58 6.34 -10.32 -16.96
CA PHE A 58 6.47 -11.41 -17.94
C PHE A 58 7.20 -10.99 -19.24
N ALA A 59 7.33 -9.69 -19.52
CA ALA A 59 8.08 -9.20 -20.66
C ALA A 59 9.60 -9.12 -20.35
N SER A 60 10.46 -9.52 -21.29
CA SER A 60 11.90 -9.21 -21.21
C SER A 60 12.07 -7.69 -21.09
N GLU A 61 12.75 -7.22 -20.03
CA GLU A 61 12.88 -5.81 -19.55
C GLU A 61 11.85 -5.36 -18.49
N GLY A 62 10.78 -6.13 -18.28
CA GLY A 62 9.70 -5.81 -17.34
C GLY A 62 10.13 -5.72 -15.87
N CYS A 63 11.21 -6.42 -15.46
CA CYS A 63 11.72 -6.34 -14.09
C CYS A 63 12.35 -4.98 -13.74
N VAL A 64 12.99 -4.31 -14.71
CA VAL A 64 13.66 -3.01 -14.46
C VAL A 64 12.64 -1.91 -14.21
N ILE A 65 11.47 -2.01 -14.84
CA ILE A 65 10.39 -1.02 -14.73
C ILE A 65 9.37 -1.45 -13.67
N GLY A 66 9.02 -2.74 -13.62
CA GLY A 66 8.00 -3.29 -12.73
C GLY A 66 8.38 -3.24 -11.25
N VAL A 67 9.64 -3.52 -10.90
CA VAL A 67 10.11 -3.47 -9.51
C VAL A 67 9.99 -2.07 -8.88
N PRO A 68 10.56 -1.00 -9.47
CA PRO A 68 10.41 0.34 -8.90
C PRO A 68 8.95 0.81 -8.91
N LEU A 69 8.18 0.48 -9.93
CA LEU A 69 6.77 0.89 -10.01
C LEU A 69 5.92 0.20 -8.92
N LEU A 70 6.16 -1.09 -8.64
CA LEU A 70 5.55 -1.81 -7.52
C LEU A 70 5.95 -1.22 -6.17
N TYR A 71 7.21 -0.85 -6.01
CA TYR A 71 7.70 -0.22 -4.78
C TYR A 71 7.07 1.17 -4.56
N LEU A 72 6.79 1.89 -5.64
CA LEU A 72 6.08 3.17 -5.61
C LEU A 72 4.64 2.97 -5.13
N VAL A 73 3.92 1.98 -5.66
CA VAL A 73 2.56 1.62 -5.20
C VAL A 73 2.57 1.17 -3.73
N ALA A 74 3.55 0.36 -3.32
CA ALA A 74 3.72 -0.06 -1.93
C ALA A 74 3.97 1.14 -1.00
N SER A 75 4.85 2.05 -1.41
CA SER A 75 5.18 3.25 -0.64
C SER A 75 3.99 4.21 -0.52
N LEU A 76 3.22 4.40 -1.60
CA LEU A 76 1.99 5.20 -1.58
C LEU A 76 0.94 4.60 -0.64
N THR A 77 0.78 3.27 -0.66
CA THR A 77 -0.13 2.53 0.23
C THR A 77 0.27 2.71 1.69
N LEU A 78 1.56 2.56 1.99
CA LEU A 78 2.15 2.78 3.32
C LEU A 78 1.97 4.22 3.79
N LEU A 79 2.24 5.21 2.95
CA LEU A 79 2.06 6.63 3.27
C LEU A 79 0.59 6.97 3.52
N HIS A 80 -0.34 6.43 2.74
CA HIS A 80 -1.77 6.60 2.96
C HIS A 80 -2.21 6.00 4.30
N CYS A 81 -1.79 4.76 4.59
CA CYS A 81 -2.07 4.10 5.86
C CYS A 81 -1.48 4.90 7.03
N GLY A 82 -0.21 5.32 6.93
CA GLY A 82 0.48 6.11 7.94
C GLY A 82 -0.21 7.44 8.20
N LYS A 83 -0.60 8.17 7.14
CA LYS A 83 -1.32 9.45 7.26
C LYS A 83 -2.70 9.27 7.90
N MET A 84 -3.40 8.18 7.57
CA MET A 84 -4.69 7.83 8.17
C MET A 84 -4.55 7.60 9.69
N VAL A 85 -3.60 6.76 10.09
CA VAL A 85 -3.32 6.48 11.52
C VAL A 85 -2.86 7.74 12.24
N TRP A 86 -1.97 8.54 11.63
CA TRP A 86 -1.50 9.79 12.22
C TRP A 86 -2.64 10.78 12.46
N LYS A 87 -3.56 10.91 11.49
CA LYS A 87 -4.75 11.75 11.63
C LYS A 87 -5.65 11.24 12.77
N ARG A 88 -5.86 9.93 12.88
CA ARG A 88 -6.60 9.30 13.99
C ARG A 88 -5.96 9.60 15.34
N LEU A 89 -4.64 9.41 15.45
CA LEU A 89 -3.90 9.66 16.70
C LEU A 89 -3.97 11.13 17.12
N ILE A 90 -3.86 12.07 16.18
CA ILE A 90 -4.02 13.50 16.46
C ILE A 90 -5.45 13.79 16.96
N GLU A 91 -6.47 13.24 16.30
CA GLU A 91 -7.88 13.45 16.67
C GLU A 91 -8.18 12.87 18.06
N SER A 92 -7.74 11.64 18.34
CA SER A 92 -7.83 11.02 19.67
C SER A 92 -7.05 11.80 20.72
N ARG A 93 -5.84 12.27 20.42
CA ARG A 93 -5.07 13.14 21.32
C ARG A 93 -5.80 14.43 21.63
N ASN A 94 -6.43 15.05 20.63
CA ASN A 94 -7.16 16.31 20.81
C ASN A 94 -8.43 16.12 21.65
N GLN A 95 -9.08 14.95 21.55
CA GLN A 95 -10.20 14.56 22.41
C GLN A 95 -9.76 14.17 23.83
N SER A 96 -8.49 13.80 24.03
CA SER A 96 -7.90 13.45 25.32
C SER A 96 -7.19 14.63 26.02
N GLY A 97 -7.12 15.79 25.38
CA GLY A 97 -6.63 17.02 26.00
C GLY A 97 -7.56 17.44 27.13
N PRO A 98 -7.03 17.93 28.26
CA PRO A 98 -7.71 17.93 29.56
C PRO A 98 -9.08 18.61 29.46
N THR A 99 -10.11 17.84 29.77
CA THR A 99 -11.40 18.34 30.23
C THR A 99 -11.15 19.21 31.45
N LEU A 100 -10.94 20.50 31.23
CA LEU A 100 -11.11 21.54 32.24
C LEU A 100 -12.63 21.65 32.48
N ARG A 101 -13.14 20.83 33.39
CA ARG A 101 -14.36 21.10 34.15
C ARG A 101 -14.13 20.70 35.59
#